data_AF-A0A0N4Y4M3-F1
#
_entry.id   AF-A0A0N4Y4M3-F1
#
_cell.length_a   1.000
_cell.length_b   1.000
_cell.length_c   1.000
_cell.angle_alpha   90.00
_cell.angle_beta   90.00
_cell.angle_gamma   90.00
#
_symmetry.space_group_name_H-M   'P 1'
#
loop_
_entity.id
_entity.type
_entity.pdbx_description
1 polymer ?
#
loop_
_entity_poly.entity_id
_entity_poly.type
_entity_poly.pdbx_seq_one_letter_code
_entity_poly.pdbx_strand_id
1 'polypeptide(L)'
;MQCVVLEAHVKKTSRHWSERRFRAGMEGLRGLMGRQRSESLSGQLLRKNAKLKKVQVNGCQLTSVYDLREGDEGSSDLYDDDWAFRRPRSNSSDFLILRKTSRPLSVDVVGLVDSQSDPYRQYMRVVDCYELSPSAGNIIALDKSIKVDKAFSALCEQNVRAGLVWDASKGRITSIVTLTDFLVYLRNDASECSSCEISELISASDLVTVSADTKVFQACEEFCLHRVHRIIVREPQTGDILYLLTIKRVLQAIHKQNRSLHFAQWLSIPIKNSGVGTWESKIHSVSTGDCLDDVVEKLLSHKLSSLPVVDEKEQAIDIITKADLAMALMESSDHQTFLSDTTVSKVLGRRPPAQFIQATDSVGKVLDALLEAQHMRCVFIVDIHKKPIACVSQSDVISHLVYDDTPFQKPKTPS
;
A
#
# COMPACT_ATOMS: atom_id res chain seq x y z
N MET A 1 9.79 11.98 -0.61
CA MET A 1 9.99 12.46 -2.00
C MET A 1 8.80 12.02 -2.83
N GLN A 2 8.31 12.87 -3.74
CA GLN A 2 7.17 12.54 -4.61
C GLN A 2 7.67 12.30 -6.04
N CYS A 3 7.52 11.08 -6.54
CA CYS A 3 7.54 10.82 -7.98
C CYS A 3 6.25 11.34 -8.60
N VAL A 4 6.34 11.99 -9.76
CA VAL A 4 5.21 12.57 -10.50
C VAL A 4 5.28 12.05 -11.92
N VAL A 5 4.16 11.54 -12.43
CA VAL A 5 4.05 11.13 -13.83
C VAL A 5 3.66 12.37 -14.65
N LEU A 6 4.50 12.74 -15.62
CA LEU A 6 4.19 13.82 -16.56
C LEU A 6 4.12 13.27 -17.99
N GLU A 7 3.21 13.84 -18.76
CA GLU A 7 2.99 13.51 -20.15
C GLU A 7 4.22 13.84 -21.02
N ALA A 8 4.56 12.99 -21.99
CA ALA A 8 5.67 13.23 -22.89
C ALA A 8 5.33 12.87 -24.34
N HIS A 9 5.54 13.83 -25.25
CA HIS A 9 5.57 13.56 -26.69
C HIS A 9 7.01 13.24 -27.10
N VAL A 10 7.31 11.95 -27.31
CA VAL A 10 8.61 11.50 -27.86
C VAL A 10 8.48 11.36 -29.37
N LYS A 11 9.15 12.23 -30.14
CA LYS A 11 9.35 11.99 -31.58
C LYS A 11 10.48 10.97 -31.75
N LYS A 12 10.19 9.81 -32.35
CA LYS A 12 11.22 8.90 -32.85
C LYS A 12 11.96 9.55 -34.01
N THR A 13 13.14 10.13 -33.75
CA THR A 13 14.08 10.52 -34.80
C THR A 13 15.40 9.78 -34.64
N SER A 14 15.66 8.88 -35.58
CA SER A 14 16.99 8.33 -35.87
C SER A 14 17.89 9.45 -36.38
N ARG A 15 18.97 9.79 -35.65
CA ARG A 15 20.34 10.06 -36.17
C ARG A 15 21.27 10.79 -35.18
N HIS A 16 22.44 10.16 -35.00
CA HIS A 16 23.82 10.67 -34.85
C HIS A 16 24.13 11.95 -34.04
N TRP A 17 25.07 11.76 -33.11
CA TRP A 17 25.71 12.74 -32.24
C TRP A 17 26.53 13.82 -32.97
N SER A 18 26.51 15.05 -32.45
CA SER A 18 27.72 15.90 -32.34
C SER A 18 27.55 16.97 -31.25
N GLU A 19 28.58 17.12 -30.42
CA GLU A 19 28.71 18.13 -29.37
C GLU A 19 29.00 19.53 -29.94
N ARG A 20 28.48 20.60 -29.31
CA ARG A 20 29.17 21.91 -29.21
C ARG A 20 28.58 22.84 -28.13
N ARG A 21 29.48 23.67 -27.59
CA ARG A 21 29.49 24.49 -26.36
C ARG A 21 28.68 25.82 -26.39
N PHE A 22 28.19 26.19 -25.20
CA PHE A 22 28.12 27.52 -24.51
C PHE A 22 28.03 28.87 -25.29
N ARG A 23 27.09 29.76 -24.89
CA ARG A 23 27.31 31.06 -24.18
C ARG A 23 26.01 31.83 -23.88
N ALA A 24 26.11 32.77 -22.93
CA ALA A 24 25.07 33.41 -22.11
C ALA A 24 24.71 34.88 -22.48
N GLY A 25 23.76 35.47 -21.73
CA GLY A 25 23.42 36.92 -21.63
C GLY A 25 21.88 37.11 -21.51
N MET A 26 21.19 37.59 -20.45
CA MET A 26 21.30 38.64 -19.41
C MET A 26 20.50 39.92 -19.74
N GLU A 27 19.80 40.47 -18.72
CA GLU A 27 19.12 41.79 -18.58
C GLU A 27 17.65 41.93 -19.08
N GLY A 28 16.71 42.67 -18.47
CA GLY A 28 16.66 43.51 -17.25
C GLY A 28 15.39 44.43 -17.20
N LEU A 29 14.83 44.61 -16.00
CA LEU A 29 14.24 45.84 -15.37
C LEU A 29 12.85 46.48 -15.72
N ARG A 30 12.08 46.64 -14.61
CA ARG A 30 11.31 47.81 -14.07
C ARG A 30 9.96 48.29 -14.64
N GLY A 31 9.05 48.59 -13.68
CA GLY A 31 7.99 49.62 -13.81
C GLY A 31 6.83 49.49 -12.81
N LEU A 32 6.83 50.30 -11.74
CA LEU A 32 5.74 50.47 -10.75
C LEU A 32 5.19 51.90 -10.82
N MET A 33 3.86 52.08 -10.87
CA MET A 33 3.02 53.01 -10.08
C MET A 33 1.72 53.42 -10.80
N GLY A 34 0.61 53.46 -10.04
CA GLY A 34 -0.65 54.13 -10.42
C GLY A 34 -1.90 53.50 -9.78
N ARG A 35 -2.43 54.08 -8.69
CA ARG A 35 -3.69 53.70 -8.00
C ARG A 35 -4.82 54.69 -8.34
N GLN A 36 -6.06 54.20 -8.46
CA GLN A 36 -7.34 54.65 -7.81
C GLN A 36 -8.50 53.85 -8.47
N ARG A 37 -9.29 53.01 -7.78
CA ARG A 37 -10.38 53.14 -6.77
C ARG A 37 -11.77 52.88 -7.40
N SER A 38 -12.41 51.83 -6.87
CA SER A 38 -13.85 51.45 -6.81
C SER A 38 -14.70 51.37 -8.07
N GLU A 39 -15.12 50.15 -8.43
CA GLU A 39 -16.49 49.84 -8.85
C GLU A 39 -16.79 48.33 -8.65
N SER A 40 -18.07 48.01 -8.47
CA SER A 40 -18.62 46.87 -7.74
C SER A 40 -18.68 45.52 -8.47
N LEU A 41 -18.43 44.46 -7.70
CA LEU A 41 -18.94 43.08 -7.78
C LEU A 41 -19.77 42.68 -9.03
N SER A 42 -19.10 42.03 -9.97
CA SER A 42 -19.65 40.86 -10.67
C SER A 42 -18.48 39.92 -10.95
N GLY A 43 -18.58 38.68 -10.47
CA GLY A 43 -17.50 37.70 -10.40
C GLY A 43 -17.07 37.16 -11.75
N GLN A 44 -16.35 37.97 -12.53
CA GLN A 44 -15.46 37.52 -13.59
C GLN A 44 -14.06 37.43 -13.00
N LEU A 45 -13.73 36.28 -12.40
CA LEU A 45 -12.35 35.91 -12.11
C LEU A 45 -11.62 35.75 -13.46
N LEU A 46 -11.04 36.87 -13.91
CA LEU A 46 -10.05 36.93 -14.98
C LEU A 46 -9.00 35.85 -14.73
N ARG A 47 -9.00 34.83 -15.60
CA ARG A 47 -7.91 33.86 -15.72
C ARG A 47 -6.60 34.62 -15.81
N LYS A 48 -5.80 34.61 -14.74
CA LYS A 48 -4.36 34.86 -14.88
C LYS A 48 -3.81 33.70 -15.71
N ASN A 49 -3.31 34.00 -16.91
CA ASN A 49 -2.51 33.05 -17.67
C ASN A 49 -1.27 32.74 -16.82
N ALA A 50 -1.26 31.60 -16.13
CA ALA A 50 -0.05 31.09 -15.51
C ALA A 50 1.00 30.92 -16.60
N LYS A 51 2.15 31.59 -16.47
CA LYS A 51 3.25 31.48 -17.44
C LYS A 51 3.86 30.09 -17.33
N LEU A 52 3.44 29.19 -18.21
CA LEU A 52 4.02 27.87 -18.34
C LEU A 52 5.52 28.00 -18.66
N LYS A 53 6.40 27.52 -17.76
CA LYS A 53 7.84 27.45 -18.02
C LYS A 53 8.17 26.14 -18.70
N LYS A 54 8.90 26.22 -19.81
CA LYS A 54 9.42 25.06 -20.54
C LYS A 54 10.69 24.55 -19.84
N VAL A 55 10.66 23.33 -19.32
CA VAL A 55 11.84 22.70 -18.72
C VAL A 55 12.53 21.83 -19.78
N GLN A 56 13.83 22.05 -19.97
CA GLN A 56 14.67 21.21 -20.83
C GLN A 56 15.30 20.12 -19.97
N VAL A 57 15.01 18.86 -20.29
CA VAL A 57 15.58 17.70 -19.61
C VAL A 57 16.83 17.26 -20.35
N ASN A 58 17.98 17.21 -19.67
CA ASN A 58 19.22 16.74 -20.27
C ASN A 58 19.13 15.24 -20.59
N GLY A 59 19.51 14.84 -21.80
CA GLY A 59 19.53 13.43 -22.23
C GLY A 59 18.26 12.91 -22.91
N CYS A 60 17.21 13.71 -23.06
CA CYS A 60 16.02 13.36 -23.83
C CYS A 60 15.59 14.52 -24.75
N GLN A 61 15.35 14.26 -26.04
CA GLN A 61 14.73 15.24 -26.94
C GLN A 61 13.22 15.33 -26.64
N LEU A 62 12.85 16.01 -25.55
CA LEU A 62 11.45 16.31 -25.22
C LEU A 62 11.03 17.61 -25.89
N THR A 63 9.90 17.60 -26.60
CA THR A 63 9.39 18.80 -27.28
C THR A 63 8.78 19.81 -26.31
N SER A 64 8.34 19.40 -25.12
CA SER A 64 7.84 20.29 -24.06
C SER A 64 7.68 19.56 -22.72
N VAL A 65 8.20 20.15 -21.63
CA VAL A 65 7.83 19.84 -20.24
C VAL A 65 7.32 21.14 -19.63
N TYR A 66 6.13 21.12 -19.02
CA TYR A 66 5.51 22.32 -18.44
C TYR A 66 5.53 22.24 -16.92
N ASP A 67 6.01 23.29 -16.25
CA ASP A 67 5.92 23.44 -14.80
C ASP A 67 4.55 24.02 -14.41
N LEU A 68 3.78 23.29 -13.60
CA LEU A 68 2.43 23.65 -13.15
C LEU A 68 2.39 24.24 -11.73
N ARG A 69 3.54 24.46 -11.08
CA ARG A 69 3.59 24.93 -9.68
C ARG A 69 3.99 26.40 -9.58
N GLU A 70 3.03 27.28 -9.84
CA GLU A 70 2.97 28.57 -9.14
C GLU A 70 1.56 28.67 -8.51
N GLY A 71 1.40 28.05 -7.35
CA GLY A 71 0.37 28.42 -6.38
C GLY A 71 1.09 29.01 -5.17
N ASP A 72 0.75 30.23 -4.79
CA ASP A 72 1.37 30.95 -3.67
C ASP A 72 1.43 30.07 -2.40
N GLU A 73 2.57 30.11 -1.73
CA GLU A 73 2.80 29.48 -0.42
C GLU A 73 1.77 30.01 0.60
N GLY A 74 0.71 29.24 0.86
CA GLY A 74 -0.28 29.61 1.87
C GLY A 74 -1.65 28.91 1.84
N SER A 75 -2.00 28.15 0.80
CA SER A 75 -3.28 27.42 0.80
C SER A 75 -3.12 26.05 1.46
N SER A 76 -3.83 25.85 2.57
CA SER A 76 -3.98 24.59 3.30
C SER A 76 -4.08 23.35 2.41
N ASP A 77 -3.36 22.30 2.79
CA ASP A 77 -3.40 20.93 2.26
C ASP A 77 -4.77 20.26 2.43
N LEU A 78 -5.79 20.77 1.74
CA LEU A 78 -7.04 20.06 1.47
C LEU A 78 -7.06 19.81 -0.03
N TYR A 79 -6.83 18.55 -0.39
CA TYR A 79 -7.03 18.01 -1.73
C TYR A 79 -8.49 18.27 -2.13
N ASP A 80 -8.72 19.31 -2.91
CA ASP A 80 -10.00 19.61 -3.52
C ASP A 80 -10.04 18.94 -4.90
N ASP A 81 -10.83 17.87 -5.04
CA ASP A 81 -10.97 17.10 -6.29
C ASP A 81 -11.44 17.99 -7.46
N ASP A 82 -12.04 19.15 -7.18
CA ASP A 82 -12.46 20.13 -8.20
C ASP A 82 -11.28 20.85 -8.90
N TRP A 83 -10.09 20.86 -8.28
CA TRP A 83 -8.85 21.40 -8.87
C TRP A 83 -7.91 20.31 -9.39
N ALA A 84 -8.17 19.04 -9.08
CA ALA A 84 -7.42 17.91 -9.58
C ALA A 84 -7.75 17.67 -11.06
N PHE A 85 -6.96 18.30 -11.93
CA PHE A 85 -6.98 18.05 -13.38
C PHE A 85 -8.36 18.19 -14.01
N ARG A 86 -8.67 19.40 -14.51
CA ARG A 86 -9.45 19.45 -15.76
C ARG A 86 -8.70 18.62 -16.78
N ARG A 87 -9.18 17.39 -17.03
CA ARG A 87 -8.58 16.41 -17.94
C ARG A 87 -8.02 17.12 -19.17
N PRO A 88 -6.70 17.22 -19.36
CA PRO A 88 -6.19 17.33 -20.71
C PRO A 88 -6.65 16.05 -21.38
N ARG A 89 -7.57 16.16 -22.36
CA ARG A 89 -7.84 15.08 -23.31
C ARG A 89 -6.61 14.92 -24.20
N SER A 90 -5.48 14.54 -23.61
CA SER A 90 -4.33 14.16 -24.39
C SER A 90 -4.47 12.70 -24.78
N ASN A 91 -4.35 12.45 -26.08
CA ASN A 91 -4.33 11.12 -26.68
C ASN A 91 -2.91 10.51 -26.65
N SER A 92 -1.98 11.07 -25.86
CA SER A 92 -0.62 10.54 -25.73
C SER A 92 -0.65 9.14 -25.12
N SER A 93 -0.06 8.18 -25.82
CA SER A 93 0.12 6.80 -25.38
C SER A 93 1.24 6.62 -24.36
N ASP A 94 2.12 7.63 -24.24
CA ASP A 94 3.42 7.50 -23.59
C ASP A 94 3.58 8.55 -22.48
N PHE A 95 4.05 8.12 -21.31
CA PHE A 95 4.22 8.95 -20.12
C PHE A 95 5.59 8.77 -19.50
N LEU A 96 6.19 9.83 -18.97
CA LEU A 96 7.45 9.73 -18.24
C LEU A 96 7.20 9.67 -16.73
N ILE A 97 7.96 8.78 -16.08
CA ILE A 97 8.06 8.73 -14.62
C ILE A 97 9.19 9.65 -14.22
N LEU A 98 8.86 10.70 -13.47
CA LEU A 98 9.83 11.70 -13.03
C LEU A 98 10.04 11.63 -11.52
N ARG A 99 11.31 11.72 -11.11
CA ARG A 99 11.72 11.83 -9.71
C ARG A 99 12.14 13.26 -9.40
N LYS A 100 11.54 13.86 -8.37
CA LYS A 100 11.98 15.17 -7.88
C LYS A 100 13.36 15.04 -7.23
N THR A 101 14.27 15.93 -7.60
CA THR A 101 15.59 16.02 -6.96
C THR A 101 15.56 17.02 -5.80
N SER A 102 16.61 17.03 -4.96
CA SER A 102 16.76 17.99 -3.87
C SER A 102 16.95 19.44 -4.33
N ARG A 103 17.32 19.63 -5.60
CA ARG A 103 17.49 20.95 -6.20
C ARG A 103 16.14 21.48 -6.69
N PRO A 104 15.81 22.74 -6.40
CA PRO A 104 14.58 23.34 -6.89
C PRO A 104 14.58 23.31 -8.42
N LEU A 105 13.43 22.89 -9.00
CA LEU A 105 13.16 22.84 -10.44
C LEU A 105 13.92 21.78 -11.26
N SER A 106 14.68 20.85 -10.65
CA SER A 106 15.23 19.69 -11.39
C SER A 106 14.51 18.39 -11.09
N VAL A 107 14.27 17.64 -12.16
CA VAL A 107 13.62 16.32 -12.16
C VAL A 107 14.49 15.33 -12.94
N ASP A 108 14.61 14.13 -12.41
CA ASP A 108 15.23 13.01 -13.11
C ASP A 108 14.14 12.23 -13.85
N VAL A 109 14.39 11.87 -15.10
CA VAL A 109 13.56 10.89 -15.80
C VAL A 109 14.02 9.51 -15.35
N VAL A 110 13.16 8.80 -14.62
CA VAL A 110 13.47 7.46 -14.09
C VAL A 110 12.80 6.35 -14.87
N GLY A 111 11.78 6.67 -15.68
CA GLY A 111 11.08 5.66 -16.47
C GLY A 111 10.18 6.23 -17.56
N LEU A 112 9.68 5.32 -18.39
CA LEU A 112 8.70 5.55 -19.44
C LEU A 112 7.60 4.51 -19.29
N VAL A 113 6.34 4.92 -19.30
CA VAL A 113 5.16 4.05 -19.43
C VAL A 113 4.65 4.21 -20.85
N ASP A 114 4.72 3.16 -21.66
CA ASP A 114 4.13 3.13 -23.00
C ASP A 114 2.72 2.52 -22.96
N SER A 115 2.02 2.52 -24.10
CA SER A 115 0.67 1.94 -24.20
C SER A 115 0.60 0.42 -24.00
N GLN A 116 1.74 -0.28 -24.04
CA GLN A 116 1.80 -1.75 -23.95
C GLN A 116 2.22 -2.22 -22.54
N SER A 117 2.73 -1.31 -21.72
CA SER A 117 3.22 -1.60 -20.39
C SER A 117 2.16 -1.34 -19.34
N ASP A 118 2.04 -2.24 -18.38
CA ASP A 118 1.25 -1.96 -17.20
C ASP A 118 1.95 -0.89 -16.34
N PRO A 119 1.27 0.22 -15.99
CA PRO A 119 1.86 1.28 -15.19
C PRO A 119 2.25 0.92 -13.76
N TYR A 120 1.52 0.00 -13.12
CA TYR A 120 1.84 -0.40 -11.75
C TYR A 120 3.14 -1.18 -11.78
N ARG A 121 3.28 -2.13 -12.72
CA ARG A 121 4.53 -2.87 -12.97
C ARG A 121 5.68 -1.92 -13.32
N GLN A 122 5.45 -0.96 -14.22
CA GLN A 122 6.51 -0.06 -14.64
C GLN A 122 6.96 0.87 -13.53
N TYR A 123 6.03 1.37 -12.70
CA TYR A 123 6.37 2.12 -11.50
C TYR A 123 7.22 1.28 -10.53
N MET A 124 6.81 0.03 -10.26
CA MET A 124 7.55 -0.86 -9.35
C MET A 124 8.96 -1.20 -9.86
N ARG A 125 9.18 -1.21 -11.18
CA ARG A 125 10.49 -1.50 -11.80
C ARG A 125 11.50 -0.36 -11.65
N VAL A 126 11.03 0.88 -11.57
CA VAL A 126 11.93 2.05 -11.54
C VAL A 126 12.14 2.61 -10.14
N VAL A 127 11.17 2.43 -9.25
CA VAL A 127 11.19 2.96 -7.88
C VAL A 127 11.95 2.04 -6.93
N ASP A 128 12.82 2.65 -6.11
CA ASP A 128 13.58 1.97 -5.06
C ASP A 128 12.74 1.81 -3.79
N CYS A 129 13.03 0.79 -3.00
CA CYS A 129 12.39 0.59 -1.70
C CYS A 129 12.57 1.83 -0.80
N TYR A 130 13.72 2.50 -0.85
CA TYR A 130 13.96 3.73 -0.10
C TYR A 130 12.85 4.79 -0.27
N GLU A 131 12.28 4.94 -1.46
CA GLU A 131 11.21 5.91 -1.71
C GLU A 131 9.89 5.57 -0.99
N LEU A 132 9.72 4.31 -0.58
CA LEU A 132 8.57 3.84 0.19
C LEU A 132 8.77 4.01 1.70
N SER A 133 9.98 4.38 2.15
CA SER A 133 10.24 4.70 3.55
C SER A 133 9.25 5.74 4.05
N PRO A 134 8.62 5.53 5.22
CA PRO A 134 7.81 6.57 5.83
C PRO A 134 8.71 7.75 6.26
N SER A 135 8.13 8.95 6.37
CA SER A 135 8.85 10.12 6.90
C SER A 135 9.17 9.98 8.40
N ALA A 136 8.32 9.25 9.12
CA ALA A 136 8.54 8.81 10.49
C ALA A 136 7.99 7.39 10.61
N GLY A 137 8.76 6.49 11.20
CA GLY A 137 8.36 5.10 11.41
C GLY A 137 8.88 4.60 12.74
N ASN A 138 8.06 3.83 13.45
CA ASN A 138 8.44 3.18 14.69
C ASN A 138 8.77 1.73 14.39
N ILE A 139 9.97 1.29 14.78
CA ILE A 139 10.37 -0.11 14.75
C ILE A 139 10.64 -0.51 16.20
N ILE A 140 9.99 -1.58 16.63
CA ILE A 140 10.17 -2.11 17.98
C ILE A 140 11.08 -3.32 17.87
N ALA A 141 12.20 -3.27 18.57
CA ALA A 141 13.07 -4.41 18.80
C ALA A 141 12.83 -4.94 20.21
N LEU A 142 12.53 -6.23 20.31
CA LEU A 142 12.27 -6.95 21.54
C LEU A 142 13.44 -7.90 21.78
N ASP A 143 14.00 -7.91 22.99
CA ASP A 143 15.01 -8.91 23.33
C ASP A 143 14.39 -10.31 23.32
N LYS A 144 15.13 -11.32 22.85
CA LYS A 144 14.65 -12.71 22.81
C LYS A 144 14.19 -13.25 24.18
N SER A 145 14.73 -12.73 25.29
CA SER A 145 14.43 -13.19 26.65
C SER A 145 13.26 -12.46 27.30
N ILE A 146 12.60 -11.54 26.59
CA ILE A 146 11.40 -10.90 27.13
C ILE A 146 10.25 -11.92 27.15
N LYS A 147 9.42 -11.83 28.19
CA LYS A 147 8.21 -12.64 28.31
C LYS A 147 7.17 -12.25 27.26
N VAL A 148 6.38 -13.23 26.81
CA VAL A 148 5.36 -13.06 25.77
C VAL A 148 4.31 -12.00 26.12
N ASP A 149 3.83 -12.01 27.36
CA ASP A 149 2.83 -11.08 27.88
C ASP A 149 3.30 -9.63 27.75
N LYS A 150 4.51 -9.33 28.21
CA LYS A 150 5.13 -8.01 28.12
C LYS A 150 5.42 -7.60 26.68
N ALA A 151 5.87 -8.55 25.86
CA ALA A 151 6.08 -8.33 24.44
C ALA A 151 4.79 -7.93 23.73
N PHE A 152 3.70 -8.65 24.01
CA PHE A 152 2.39 -8.39 23.43
C PHE A 152 1.85 -7.03 23.87
N SER A 153 1.90 -6.72 25.16
CA SER A 153 1.50 -5.41 25.68
C SER A 153 2.30 -4.28 25.04
N ALA A 154 3.62 -4.41 24.93
CA ALA A 154 4.47 -3.41 24.28
C ALA A 154 4.12 -3.18 22.80
N LEU A 155 3.79 -4.24 22.05
CA LEU A 155 3.36 -4.11 20.66
C LEU A 155 1.99 -3.43 20.53
N CYS A 156 1.05 -3.78 21.39
CA CYS A 156 -0.29 -3.20 21.41
C CYS A 156 -0.28 -1.72 21.83
N GLU A 157 0.46 -1.37 22.89
CA GLU A 157 0.59 0.01 23.38
C GLU A 157 1.18 0.94 22.32
N GLN A 158 2.16 0.46 21.55
CA GLN A 158 2.77 1.20 20.46
C GLN A 158 1.98 1.10 19.14
N ASN A 159 0.85 0.39 19.14
CA ASN A 159 0.01 0.13 17.97
C ASN A 159 0.80 -0.46 16.78
N VAL A 160 1.76 -1.35 17.06
CA VAL A 160 2.57 -2.03 16.05
C VAL A 160 2.18 -3.50 15.99
N ARG A 161 2.05 -4.03 14.76
CA ARG A 161 1.55 -5.39 14.51
C ARG A 161 2.65 -6.45 14.37
N ALA A 162 3.90 -6.05 14.54
CA ALA A 162 5.06 -6.92 14.48
C ALA A 162 6.24 -6.28 15.22
N GLY A 163 7.01 -7.09 15.93
CA GLY A 163 8.28 -6.71 16.55
C GLY A 163 9.44 -7.41 15.86
N LEU A 164 10.60 -6.78 15.85
CA LEU A 164 11.86 -7.44 15.52
C LEU A 164 12.40 -8.12 16.77
N VAL A 165 12.94 -9.33 16.64
CA VAL A 165 13.55 -10.03 17.77
C VAL A 165 15.06 -9.85 17.74
N TRP A 166 15.59 -9.23 18.79
CA TRP A 166 17.01 -9.00 19.00
C TRP A 166 17.61 -10.12 19.85
N ASP A 167 18.66 -10.76 19.33
CA ASP A 167 19.44 -11.73 20.08
C ASP A 167 20.73 -11.08 20.57
N ALA A 168 20.77 -10.71 21.86
CA ALA A 168 21.95 -10.12 22.48
C ALA A 168 23.20 -11.01 22.38
N SER A 169 23.04 -12.35 22.36
CA SER A 169 24.18 -13.28 22.24
C SER A 169 24.79 -13.29 20.84
N LYS A 170 23.99 -12.99 19.81
CA LYS A 170 24.44 -12.91 18.40
C LYS A 170 24.70 -11.47 17.94
N GLY A 171 24.29 -10.47 18.74
CA GLY A 171 24.37 -9.05 18.39
C GLY A 171 23.59 -8.69 17.13
N ARG A 172 22.48 -9.38 16.84
CA ARG A 172 21.71 -9.15 15.61
C ARG A 172 20.23 -9.48 15.75
N ILE A 173 19.43 -8.93 14.84
CA ILE A 173 18.03 -9.34 14.64
C ILE A 173 17.99 -10.74 14.04
N THR A 174 17.23 -11.64 14.67
CA THR A 174 17.09 -13.04 14.24
C THR A 174 15.79 -13.31 13.50
N SER A 175 14.69 -12.69 13.92
CA SER A 175 13.35 -12.99 13.40
C SER A 175 12.37 -11.82 13.58
N ILE A 176 11.15 -11.99 13.08
CA ILE A 176 10.02 -11.08 13.28
C ILE A 176 8.94 -11.83 14.05
N VAL A 177 8.46 -11.25 15.15
CA VAL A 177 7.29 -11.76 15.88
C VAL A 177 6.03 -11.00 15.44
N THR A 178 4.93 -11.71 15.24
CA THR A 178 3.67 -11.17 14.72
C THR A 178 2.47 -11.59 15.57
N LEU A 179 1.32 -10.96 15.34
CA LEU A 179 0.04 -11.37 15.95
C LEU A 179 -0.31 -12.84 15.73
N THR A 180 0.16 -13.47 14.65
CA THR A 180 -0.10 -14.91 14.43
C THR A 180 0.61 -15.75 15.48
N ASP A 181 1.86 -15.41 15.82
CA ASP A 181 2.67 -16.16 16.79
C ASP A 181 2.02 -16.06 18.17
N PHE A 182 1.57 -14.86 18.57
CA PHE A 182 0.81 -14.66 19.82
C PHE A 182 -0.47 -15.48 19.88
N LEU A 183 -1.24 -15.57 18.78
CA LEU A 183 -2.46 -16.38 18.75
C LEU A 183 -2.17 -17.89 18.87
N VAL A 184 -1.06 -18.36 18.29
CA VAL A 184 -0.60 -19.75 18.45
C VAL A 184 -0.25 -20.02 19.91
N TYR A 185 0.49 -19.10 20.56
CA TYR A 185 0.83 -19.22 21.97
C TYR A 185 -0.38 -19.24 22.88
N LEU A 186 -1.31 -18.30 22.72
CA LEU A 186 -2.52 -18.21 23.52
C LEU A 186 -3.38 -19.49 23.44
N ARG A 187 -3.38 -20.17 22.29
CA ARG A 187 -4.13 -21.41 22.08
C ARG A 187 -3.42 -22.64 22.67
N ASN A 188 -2.10 -22.72 22.50
CA ASN A 188 -1.33 -23.90 22.92
C ASN A 188 -1.05 -23.95 24.42
N ASP A 189 -0.94 -22.80 25.09
CA ASP A 189 -0.35 -22.68 26.42
C ASP A 189 -1.28 -22.03 27.46
N ALA A 190 -2.60 -22.24 27.30
CA ALA A 190 -3.64 -21.68 28.19
C ALA A 190 -3.45 -22.06 29.67
N SER A 191 -2.66 -23.10 29.99
CA SER A 191 -2.38 -23.56 31.36
C SER A 191 -1.08 -23.03 32.00
N GLU A 192 -0.06 -22.59 31.24
CA GLU A 192 1.27 -22.17 31.78
C GLU A 192 1.73 -20.77 31.30
N CYS A 193 0.76 -19.89 31.04
CA CYS A 193 0.89 -18.57 30.40
C CYS A 193 1.87 -17.52 31.02
N SER A 194 2.76 -17.84 31.97
CA SER A 194 3.59 -16.86 32.69
C SER A 194 5.11 -17.00 32.56
N SER A 195 5.62 -18.02 31.88
CA SER A 195 7.07 -18.30 31.84
C SER A 195 7.71 -18.36 30.45
N CYS A 196 6.93 -18.46 29.37
CA CYS A 196 7.47 -18.58 28.02
C CYS A 196 8.16 -17.28 27.55
N GLU A 197 9.30 -17.43 26.89
CA GLU A 197 10.07 -16.34 26.27
C GLU A 197 9.78 -16.26 24.76
N ILE A 198 10.00 -15.09 24.15
CA ILE A 198 9.81 -14.92 22.69
C ILE A 198 10.61 -15.96 21.90
N SER A 199 11.79 -16.39 22.38
CA SER A 199 12.62 -17.39 21.68
C SER A 199 11.90 -18.70 21.37
N GLU A 200 10.92 -19.10 22.20
CA GLU A 200 10.18 -20.36 22.07
C GLU A 200 8.97 -20.23 21.14
N LEU A 201 8.51 -19.00 20.92
CA LEU A 201 7.34 -18.62 20.13
C LEU A 201 7.62 -18.56 18.62
N ILE A 202 8.88 -18.32 18.26
CA ILE A 202 9.25 -18.01 16.88
C ILE A 202 9.23 -19.30 16.07
N SER A 203 8.26 -19.40 15.16
CA SER A 203 8.34 -20.35 14.04
C SER A 203 9.61 -20.02 13.24
N ALA A 204 10.48 -21.02 13.03
CA ALA A 204 11.76 -20.93 12.33
C ALA A 204 11.63 -20.45 10.86
N SER A 205 11.26 -19.19 10.69
CA SER A 205 11.08 -18.51 9.42
C SER A 205 12.31 -17.66 9.16
N ASP A 206 12.87 -17.81 7.96
CA ASP A 206 14.03 -17.05 7.56
C ASP A 206 13.67 -15.57 7.45
N LEU A 207 14.55 -14.74 7.99
CA LEU A 207 14.43 -13.29 7.96
C LEU A 207 14.63 -12.79 6.53
N VAL A 208 13.56 -12.34 5.88
CA VAL A 208 13.64 -11.75 4.54
C VAL A 208 14.06 -10.28 4.66
N THR A 209 15.20 -9.95 4.04
CA THR A 209 15.78 -8.61 4.06
C THR A 209 16.14 -8.16 2.65
N VAL A 210 15.88 -6.89 2.34
CA VAL A 210 16.28 -6.25 1.07
C VAL A 210 17.06 -4.97 1.37
N SER A 211 17.84 -4.51 0.40
CA SER A 211 18.55 -3.23 0.48
C SER A 211 17.65 -2.06 0.08
N ALA A 212 17.94 -0.86 0.56
CA ALA A 212 17.17 0.35 0.29
C ALA A 212 17.14 0.72 -1.21
N ASP A 213 18.17 0.36 -1.96
CA ASP A 213 18.32 0.55 -3.42
C ASP A 213 17.68 -0.59 -4.25
N THR A 214 17.12 -1.61 -3.60
CA THR A 214 16.37 -2.69 -4.29
C THR A 214 15.09 -2.14 -4.89
N LYS A 215 14.75 -2.52 -6.12
CA LYS A 215 13.51 -2.09 -6.78
C LYS A 215 12.29 -2.66 -6.08
N VAL A 216 11.21 -1.88 -6.03
CA VAL A 216 9.94 -2.32 -5.41
C VAL A 216 9.43 -3.61 -6.06
N PHE A 217 9.64 -3.78 -7.38
CA PHE A 217 9.28 -5.00 -8.10
C PHE A 217 9.98 -6.24 -7.51
N GLN A 218 11.29 -6.16 -7.26
CA GLN A 218 12.07 -7.26 -6.67
C GLN A 218 11.62 -7.53 -5.22
N ALA A 219 11.35 -6.49 -4.43
CA ALA A 219 10.78 -6.68 -3.10
C ALA A 219 9.39 -7.35 -3.13
N CYS A 220 8.62 -7.18 -4.21
CA CYS A 220 7.35 -7.88 -4.41
C CYS A 220 7.56 -9.36 -4.75
N GLU A 221 8.59 -9.70 -5.51
CA GLU A 221 8.99 -11.09 -5.76
C GLU A 221 9.34 -11.79 -4.43
N GLU A 222 10.10 -11.12 -3.56
CA GLU A 222 10.43 -11.62 -2.21
C GLU A 222 9.18 -11.86 -1.33
N PHE A 223 8.18 -10.97 -1.37
CA PHE A 223 6.91 -11.17 -0.65
C PHE A 223 6.21 -12.46 -1.11
N CYS A 224 6.15 -12.68 -2.42
CA CYS A 224 5.50 -13.83 -3.01
C CYS A 224 6.28 -15.12 -2.78
N LEU A 225 7.60 -15.11 -2.97
CA LEU A 225 8.48 -16.27 -2.85
C LEU A 225 8.47 -16.83 -1.43
N HIS A 226 8.66 -15.96 -0.43
CA HIS A 226 8.74 -16.36 0.97
C HIS A 226 7.38 -16.39 1.68
N ARG A 227 6.29 -15.99 0.98
CA ARG A 227 4.93 -15.90 1.54
C ARG A 227 4.87 -15.08 2.84
N VAL A 228 5.67 -14.02 2.89
CA VAL A 228 5.72 -13.09 4.02
C VAL A 228 4.87 -11.86 3.74
N HIS A 229 4.38 -11.21 4.79
CA HIS A 229 3.65 -9.95 4.67
C HIS A 229 4.53 -8.72 4.96
N ARG A 230 5.76 -8.94 5.43
CA ARG A 230 6.72 -7.93 5.86
C ARG A 230 8.13 -8.31 5.47
N ILE A 231 8.91 -7.34 5.00
CA ILE A 231 10.32 -7.47 4.65
C ILE A 231 11.09 -6.35 5.32
N ILE A 232 12.28 -6.63 5.82
CA ILE A 232 13.16 -5.62 6.42
C ILE A 232 13.91 -4.90 5.30
N VAL A 233 13.87 -3.57 5.31
CA VAL A 233 14.67 -2.75 4.40
C VAL A 233 15.89 -2.23 5.15
N ARG A 234 17.09 -2.52 4.64
CA ARG A 234 18.37 -2.11 5.24
C ARG A 234 19.05 -1.03 4.40
N GLU A 235 19.77 -0.15 5.07
CA GLU A 235 20.70 0.75 4.40
C GLU A 235 21.90 -0.06 3.87
N PRO A 236 22.25 0.04 2.57
CA PRO A 236 23.31 -0.77 1.98
C PRO A 236 24.71 -0.52 2.56
N GLN A 237 24.96 0.65 3.15
CA GLN A 237 26.29 1.07 3.60
C GLN A 237 26.55 0.70 5.06
N THR A 238 25.62 1.02 5.96
CA THR A 238 25.74 0.75 7.40
C THR A 238 25.20 -0.62 7.79
N GLY A 239 24.25 -1.16 7.00
CA GLY A 239 23.46 -2.34 7.36
C GLY A 239 22.31 -2.04 8.32
N ASP A 240 22.10 -0.76 8.67
CA ASP A 240 21.06 -0.31 9.59
C ASP A 240 19.67 -0.63 9.04
N ILE A 241 18.75 -0.96 9.94
CA ILE A 241 17.37 -1.23 9.57
C ILE A 241 16.64 0.10 9.43
N LEU A 242 16.17 0.41 8.23
CA LEU A 242 15.45 1.65 7.94
C LEU A 242 13.98 1.55 8.33
N TYR A 243 13.28 0.51 7.85
CA TYR A 243 11.86 0.28 8.13
C TYR A 243 11.42 -1.14 7.72
N LEU A 244 10.21 -1.51 8.13
CA LEU A 244 9.51 -2.73 7.67
C LEU A 244 8.63 -2.40 6.47
N LEU A 245 9.00 -2.89 5.29
CA LEU A 245 8.15 -2.80 4.11
C LEU A 245 7.01 -3.80 4.22
N THR A 246 5.79 -3.37 3.90
CA THR A 246 4.59 -4.21 3.88
C THR A 246 3.94 -4.17 2.51
N ILE A 247 3.22 -5.24 2.16
CA ILE A 247 2.46 -5.28 0.90
C ILE A 247 1.49 -4.09 0.80
N LYS A 248 0.78 -3.77 1.91
CA LYS A 248 -0.11 -2.61 1.96
C LYS A 248 0.60 -1.32 1.57
N ARG A 249 1.82 -1.08 2.09
CA ARG A 249 2.59 0.13 1.79
C ARG A 249 2.98 0.22 0.32
N VAL A 250 3.33 -0.92 -0.30
CA VAL A 250 3.60 -1.01 -1.74
C VAL A 250 2.33 -0.66 -2.52
N LEU A 251 1.21 -1.35 -2.24
CA LEU A 251 -0.05 -1.12 -2.92
C LEU A 251 -0.53 0.33 -2.79
N GLN A 252 -0.37 0.95 -1.60
CA GLN A 252 -0.69 2.37 -1.40
C GLN A 252 0.19 3.28 -2.26
N ALA A 253 1.49 3.00 -2.37
CA ALA A 253 2.40 3.80 -3.18
C ALA A 253 2.04 3.72 -4.66
N ILE A 254 1.88 2.51 -5.20
CA ILE A 254 1.61 2.31 -6.62
C ILE A 254 0.21 2.79 -7.00
N HIS A 255 -0.80 2.54 -6.15
CA HIS A 255 -2.18 2.93 -6.44
C HIS A 255 -2.34 4.46 -6.39
N LYS A 256 -1.76 5.12 -5.36
CA LYS A 256 -1.78 6.58 -5.24
C LYS A 256 -1.19 7.27 -6.48
N GLN A 257 -0.13 6.71 -7.05
CA GLN A 257 0.57 7.34 -8.17
C GLN A 257 -0.07 7.05 -9.53
N ASN A 258 -0.75 5.91 -9.68
CA ASN A 258 -1.20 5.45 -10.98
C ASN A 258 -2.74 5.43 -11.16
N ARG A 259 -3.54 5.59 -10.11
CA ARG A 259 -5.02 5.48 -10.22
C ARG A 259 -5.67 6.49 -11.16
N SER A 260 -5.04 7.64 -11.40
CA SER A 260 -5.54 8.69 -12.29
C SER A 260 -5.15 8.50 -13.75
N LEU A 261 -4.35 7.48 -14.06
CA LEU A 261 -3.79 7.31 -15.40
C LEU A 261 -4.70 6.44 -16.26
N HIS A 262 -4.99 6.91 -17.48
CA HIS A 262 -5.97 6.31 -18.38
C HIS A 262 -5.65 4.89 -18.85
N PHE A 263 -4.39 4.44 -18.71
CA PHE A 263 -3.94 3.12 -19.15
C PHE A 263 -4.20 2.01 -18.10
N ALA A 264 -4.58 2.34 -16.86
CA ALA A 264 -4.96 1.36 -15.86
C ALA A 264 -6.42 0.91 -16.08
N GLN A 265 -6.77 0.57 -17.32
CA GLN A 265 -8.14 0.26 -17.74
C GLN A 265 -8.72 -0.93 -16.97
N TRP A 266 -7.85 -1.84 -16.54
CA TRP A 266 -8.24 -2.97 -15.70
C TRP A 266 -8.84 -2.57 -14.35
N LEU A 267 -8.58 -1.36 -13.85
CA LEU A 267 -9.26 -0.83 -12.64
C LEU A 267 -10.78 -0.74 -12.81
N SER A 268 -11.26 -0.62 -14.05
CA SER A 268 -12.70 -0.51 -14.35
C SER A 268 -13.35 -1.86 -14.64
N ILE A 269 -12.57 -2.94 -14.75
CA ILE A 269 -13.09 -4.30 -15.00
C ILE A 269 -13.82 -4.78 -13.73
N PRO A 270 -14.99 -5.45 -13.86
CA PRO A 270 -15.63 -6.11 -12.72
C PRO A 270 -14.70 -7.15 -12.09
N ILE A 271 -14.63 -7.19 -10.76
CA ILE A 271 -13.69 -8.05 -10.02
C ILE A 271 -13.86 -9.53 -10.39
N LYS A 272 -15.09 -9.99 -10.66
CA LYS A 272 -15.38 -11.35 -11.14
C LYS A 272 -14.67 -11.73 -12.44
N ASN A 273 -14.36 -10.75 -13.29
CA ASN A 273 -13.74 -10.95 -14.59
C ASN A 273 -12.22 -10.75 -14.56
N SER A 274 -11.68 -10.26 -13.45
CA SER A 274 -10.27 -9.92 -13.33
C SER A 274 -9.35 -11.12 -13.10
N GLY A 275 -9.89 -12.24 -12.59
CA GLY A 275 -9.09 -13.42 -12.25
C GLY A 275 -8.40 -13.35 -10.89
N VAL A 276 -8.38 -12.18 -10.23
CA VAL A 276 -7.75 -12.02 -8.92
C VAL A 276 -8.62 -12.57 -7.79
N GLY A 277 -7.94 -13.11 -6.78
CA GLY A 277 -8.55 -13.61 -5.55
C GLY A 277 -8.98 -15.06 -5.64
N THR A 278 -9.63 -15.52 -4.58
CA THR A 278 -10.07 -16.90 -4.40
C THR A 278 -11.59 -16.98 -4.53
N TRP A 279 -12.08 -17.72 -5.53
CA TRP A 279 -13.51 -17.77 -5.89
C TRP A 279 -14.17 -19.16 -5.76
N GLU A 280 -13.49 -20.21 -6.18
CA GLU A 280 -14.10 -21.56 -6.28
C GLU A 280 -13.96 -22.37 -4.98
N SER A 281 -13.03 -22.00 -4.11
CA SER A 281 -12.88 -22.66 -2.81
C SER A 281 -13.94 -22.19 -1.83
N LYS A 282 -14.33 -23.06 -0.90
CA LYS A 282 -15.19 -22.70 0.23
C LYS A 282 -14.60 -21.52 1.01
N ILE A 283 -15.36 -20.43 1.09
CA ILE A 283 -15.02 -19.29 1.95
C ILE A 283 -15.37 -19.67 3.39
N HIS A 284 -14.36 -19.81 4.25
CA HIS A 284 -14.56 -20.07 5.67
C HIS A 284 -15.19 -18.87 6.33
N SER A 285 -16.24 -19.09 7.13
CA SER A 285 -16.98 -18.08 7.89
C SER A 285 -17.21 -18.53 9.34
N VAL A 286 -17.65 -17.58 10.17
CA VAL A 286 -18.01 -17.78 11.58
C VAL A 286 -19.34 -17.09 11.88
N SER A 287 -20.06 -17.57 12.89
CA SER A 287 -21.29 -16.94 13.38
C SER A 287 -20.99 -16.01 14.56
N THR A 288 -21.93 -15.13 14.91
CA THR A 288 -21.79 -14.21 16.06
C THR A 288 -21.73 -14.93 17.42
N GLY A 289 -22.31 -16.13 17.49
CA GLY A 289 -22.31 -16.98 18.67
C GLY A 289 -21.10 -17.89 18.82
N ASP A 290 -20.25 -18.01 17.79
CA ASP A 290 -19.04 -18.83 17.84
C ASP A 290 -18.07 -18.26 18.90
N CYS A 291 -17.38 -19.13 19.63
CA CYS A 291 -16.34 -18.72 20.57
C CYS A 291 -15.08 -18.26 19.82
N LEU A 292 -14.23 -17.48 20.48
CA LEU A 292 -13.00 -17.00 19.85
C LEU A 292 -11.97 -18.12 19.62
N ASP A 293 -12.01 -19.21 20.39
CA ASP A 293 -11.16 -20.37 20.13
C ASP A 293 -11.43 -20.99 18.74
N ASP A 294 -12.69 -21.20 18.38
CA ASP A 294 -13.09 -21.69 17.05
C ASP A 294 -12.64 -20.74 15.93
N VAL A 295 -12.71 -19.43 16.18
CA VAL A 295 -12.25 -18.39 15.23
C VAL A 295 -10.74 -18.49 15.04
N VAL A 296 -9.98 -18.56 16.14
CA VAL A 296 -8.51 -18.67 16.12
C VAL A 296 -8.10 -19.97 15.45
N GLU A 297 -8.76 -21.08 15.74
CA GLU A 297 -8.55 -22.36 15.08
C GLU A 297 -8.68 -22.24 13.56
N LYS A 298 -9.81 -21.69 13.07
CA LYS A 298 -10.05 -21.51 11.62
C LYS A 298 -9.00 -20.58 11.00
N LEU A 299 -8.62 -19.50 11.68
CA LEU A 299 -7.59 -18.57 11.19
C LEU A 299 -6.22 -19.23 11.08
N LEU A 300 -5.84 -20.07 12.04
CA LEU A 300 -4.52 -20.71 12.07
C LEU A 300 -4.44 -21.92 11.15
N SER A 301 -5.43 -22.83 11.20
CA SER A 301 -5.45 -24.07 10.40
C SER A 301 -5.48 -23.79 8.90
N HIS A 302 -6.24 -22.78 8.48
CA HIS A 302 -6.34 -22.36 7.08
C HIS A 302 -5.38 -21.22 6.70
N LYS A 303 -4.49 -20.81 7.62
CA LYS A 303 -3.52 -19.70 7.42
C LYS A 303 -4.17 -18.40 6.92
N LEU A 304 -5.36 -18.09 7.43
CA LEU A 304 -6.15 -16.93 7.03
C LEU A 304 -5.79 -15.68 7.84
N SER A 305 -5.96 -14.50 7.24
CA SER A 305 -5.80 -13.22 7.94
C SER A 305 -7.05 -12.74 8.66
N SER A 306 -8.22 -13.18 8.18
CA SER A 306 -9.53 -12.67 8.55
C SER A 306 -10.62 -13.64 8.10
N LEU A 307 -11.79 -13.59 8.75
CA LEU A 307 -12.97 -14.39 8.43
C LEU A 307 -14.20 -13.48 8.31
N PRO A 308 -15.10 -13.70 7.33
CA PRO A 308 -16.40 -13.07 7.32
C PRO A 308 -17.26 -13.66 8.44
N VAL A 309 -17.95 -12.78 9.16
CA VAL A 309 -18.97 -13.12 10.14
C VAL A 309 -20.32 -13.12 9.44
N VAL A 310 -21.09 -14.19 9.61
CA VAL A 310 -22.39 -14.38 8.97
C VAL A 310 -23.53 -14.48 9.99
N ASP A 311 -24.74 -14.18 9.56
CA ASP A 311 -25.97 -14.42 10.32
C ASP A 311 -26.52 -15.85 10.10
N GLU A 312 -27.67 -16.15 10.71
CA GLU A 312 -28.37 -17.44 10.58
C GLU A 312 -28.77 -17.80 9.14
N LYS A 313 -28.85 -16.80 8.25
CA LYS A 313 -29.17 -16.96 6.82
C LYS A 313 -27.91 -17.04 5.95
N GLU A 314 -26.73 -17.13 6.58
CA GLU A 314 -25.41 -17.09 5.97
C GLU A 314 -25.09 -15.76 5.25
N GLN A 315 -25.78 -14.68 5.62
CA GLN A 315 -25.51 -13.35 5.08
C GLN A 315 -24.38 -12.69 5.85
N ALA A 316 -23.42 -12.12 5.14
CA ALA A 316 -22.27 -11.46 5.73
C ALA A 316 -22.68 -10.16 6.45
N ILE A 317 -22.31 -10.05 7.73
CA ILE A 317 -22.62 -8.91 8.59
C ILE A 317 -21.39 -8.05 8.92
N ASP A 318 -20.22 -8.67 9.11
CA ASP A 318 -18.95 -7.99 9.38
C ASP A 318 -17.79 -8.96 9.09
N ILE A 319 -16.56 -8.54 9.36
CA ILE A 319 -15.34 -9.35 9.25
C ILE A 319 -14.65 -9.36 10.62
N ILE A 320 -14.11 -10.49 11.03
CA ILE A 320 -13.22 -10.60 12.19
C ILE A 320 -11.79 -10.80 11.74
N THR A 321 -10.85 -10.04 12.30
CA THR A 321 -9.42 -10.09 11.98
C THR A 321 -8.59 -10.45 13.20
N LYS A 322 -7.35 -10.90 12.96
CA LYS A 322 -6.36 -11.11 14.05
C LYS A 322 -6.10 -9.85 14.88
N ALA A 323 -6.29 -8.67 14.30
CA ALA A 323 -6.14 -7.41 15.04
C ALA A 323 -7.34 -7.13 15.95
N ASP A 324 -8.55 -7.48 15.53
CA ASP A 324 -9.75 -7.35 16.37
C ASP A 324 -9.64 -8.24 17.62
N LEU A 325 -9.13 -9.47 17.45
CA LEU A 325 -8.82 -10.38 18.56
C LEU A 325 -7.77 -9.80 19.51
N ALA A 326 -6.68 -9.26 18.96
CA ALA A 326 -5.61 -8.67 19.75
C ALA A 326 -6.09 -7.46 20.57
N MET A 327 -6.92 -6.59 19.98
CA MET A 327 -7.50 -5.45 20.70
C MET A 327 -8.44 -5.92 21.82
N ALA A 328 -9.31 -6.89 21.54
CA ALA A 328 -10.22 -7.42 22.56
C ALA A 328 -9.48 -8.11 23.71
N LEU A 329 -8.36 -8.79 23.42
CA LEU A 329 -7.51 -9.41 24.44
C LEU A 329 -6.84 -8.35 25.34
N MET A 330 -6.39 -7.22 24.78
CA MET A 330 -5.77 -6.15 25.58
C MET A 330 -6.73 -5.50 26.58
N GLU A 331 -8.04 -5.57 26.31
CA GLU A 331 -9.07 -5.04 27.18
C GLU A 331 -9.54 -6.08 28.23
N SER A 332 -9.18 -7.36 28.06
CA SER A 332 -9.62 -8.41 28.99
C SER A 332 -8.69 -8.49 30.20
N SER A 333 -9.27 -8.75 31.36
CA SER A 333 -8.52 -8.96 32.61
C SER A 333 -8.00 -10.39 32.76
N ASP A 334 -8.67 -11.34 32.12
CA ASP A 334 -8.30 -12.75 32.09
C ASP A 334 -7.88 -13.11 30.67
N HIS A 335 -6.63 -13.57 30.50
CA HIS A 335 -6.09 -13.99 29.21
C HIS A 335 -6.20 -15.52 29.01
N GLN A 336 -6.38 -16.30 30.07
CA GLN A 336 -6.37 -17.77 30.00
C GLN A 336 -7.69 -18.31 29.45
N THR A 337 -8.82 -17.81 29.97
CA THR A 337 -10.15 -18.23 29.51
C THR A 337 -10.74 -17.30 28.45
N PHE A 338 -9.98 -16.27 28.02
CA PHE A 338 -10.46 -15.27 27.06
C PHE A 338 -11.03 -15.90 25.78
N LEU A 339 -10.32 -16.89 25.23
CA LEU A 339 -10.70 -17.52 23.97
C LEU A 339 -11.97 -18.38 24.10
N SER A 340 -12.16 -19.06 25.24
CA SER A 340 -13.31 -19.91 25.49
C SER A 340 -14.56 -19.13 25.90
N ASP A 341 -14.39 -18.07 26.69
CA ASP A 341 -15.51 -17.37 27.37
C ASP A 341 -16.04 -16.17 26.57
N THR A 342 -15.32 -15.80 25.51
CA THR A 342 -15.66 -14.67 24.65
C THR A 342 -16.22 -15.17 23.33
N THR A 343 -17.30 -14.55 22.89
CA THR A 343 -17.95 -14.82 21.60
C THR A 343 -17.58 -13.75 20.59
N VAL A 344 -17.72 -14.06 19.30
CA VAL A 344 -17.51 -13.10 18.20
C VAL A 344 -18.31 -11.81 18.42
N SER A 345 -19.56 -11.92 18.87
CA SER A 345 -20.43 -10.76 19.15
C SER A 345 -19.84 -9.75 20.14
N LYS A 346 -19.06 -10.21 21.13
CA LYS A 346 -18.39 -9.33 22.10
C LYS A 346 -17.21 -8.59 21.50
N VAL A 347 -16.61 -9.11 20.42
CA VAL A 347 -15.44 -8.53 19.74
C VAL A 347 -15.86 -7.48 18.71
N LEU A 348 -16.96 -7.74 18.00
CA LEU A 348 -17.51 -6.84 16.99
C LEU A 348 -17.96 -5.49 17.58
N GLY A 349 -18.03 -4.46 16.74
CA GLY A 349 -18.51 -3.12 17.12
C GLY A 349 -17.46 -2.14 17.66
N ARG A 350 -16.21 -2.58 17.88
CA ARG A 350 -15.08 -1.69 18.25
C ARG A 350 -14.63 -0.76 17.13
N ARG A 351 -15.04 -1.04 15.90
CA ARG A 351 -14.75 -0.26 14.70
C ARG A 351 -15.96 -0.23 13.79
N PRO A 352 -16.00 0.68 12.80
CA PRO A 352 -17.01 0.62 11.76
C PRO A 352 -17.04 -0.76 11.08
N PRO A 353 -18.24 -1.25 10.73
CA PRO A 353 -18.40 -2.55 10.08
C PRO A 353 -17.66 -2.55 8.74
N ALA A 354 -17.10 -3.69 8.39
CA ALA A 354 -16.35 -3.81 7.15
C ALA A 354 -17.26 -3.70 5.92
N GLN A 355 -16.74 -3.06 4.87
CA GLN A 355 -17.43 -2.98 3.60
C GLN A 355 -17.29 -4.29 2.82
N PHE A 356 -18.41 -4.84 2.37
CA PHE A 356 -18.44 -5.97 1.44
C PHE A 356 -18.49 -5.47 0.01
N ILE A 357 -17.81 -6.19 -0.87
CA ILE A 357 -17.71 -5.87 -2.29
C ILE A 357 -18.64 -6.78 -3.09
N GLN A 358 -19.31 -6.26 -4.11
CA GLN A 358 -20.11 -7.08 -5.02
C GLN A 358 -19.25 -7.64 -6.16
N ALA A 359 -19.62 -8.79 -6.70
CA ALA A 359 -18.91 -9.39 -7.83
C ALA A 359 -18.84 -8.50 -9.09
N THR A 360 -19.79 -7.57 -9.22
CA THR A 360 -19.87 -6.58 -10.30
C THR A 360 -19.08 -5.31 -10.04
N ASP A 361 -18.60 -5.09 -8.82
CA ASP A 361 -17.78 -3.92 -8.48
C ASP A 361 -16.44 -3.98 -9.21
N SER A 362 -15.87 -2.80 -9.48
CA SER A 362 -14.63 -2.69 -10.22
C SER A 362 -13.40 -3.09 -9.39
N VAL A 363 -12.32 -3.52 -10.05
CA VAL A 363 -11.03 -3.78 -9.38
C VAL A 363 -10.54 -2.54 -8.63
N GLY A 364 -10.78 -1.33 -9.15
CA GLY A 364 -10.45 -0.07 -8.49
C GLY A 364 -11.12 0.05 -7.12
N LYS A 365 -12.43 -0.22 -7.03
CA LYS A 365 -13.17 -0.19 -5.76
C LYS A 365 -12.66 -1.23 -4.77
N VAL A 366 -12.25 -2.41 -5.25
CA VAL A 366 -11.61 -3.44 -4.41
C VAL A 366 -10.29 -2.95 -3.83
N LEU A 367 -9.45 -2.31 -4.65
CA LEU A 367 -8.20 -1.73 -4.19
C LEU A 367 -8.42 -0.61 -3.19
N ASP A 368 -9.36 0.31 -3.45
CA ASP A 368 -9.70 1.37 -2.50
C ASP A 368 -10.10 0.77 -1.14
N ALA A 369 -11.02 -0.21 -1.13
CA ALA A 369 -11.44 -0.89 0.09
C ALA A 369 -10.29 -1.61 0.81
N LEU A 370 -9.39 -2.29 0.08
CA LEU A 370 -8.20 -2.94 0.63
C LEU A 370 -7.21 -1.96 1.26
N LEU A 371 -7.10 -0.74 0.73
CA LEU A 371 -6.12 0.26 1.15
C LEU A 371 -6.66 1.17 2.26
N GLU A 372 -7.95 1.50 2.23
CA GLU A 372 -8.64 2.25 3.27
C GLU A 372 -8.78 1.44 4.57
N ALA A 373 -9.01 0.13 4.45
CA ALA A 373 -9.14 -0.75 5.61
C ALA A 373 -7.87 -0.82 6.45
N GLN A 374 -7.90 -0.26 7.66
CA GLN A 374 -6.71 -0.19 8.52
C GLN A 374 -6.17 -1.57 8.88
N HIS A 375 -7.03 -2.51 9.29
CA HIS A 375 -6.65 -3.79 9.88
C HIS A 375 -6.86 -5.00 8.97
N MET A 376 -7.42 -4.80 7.78
CA MET A 376 -7.73 -5.89 6.85
C MET A 376 -6.64 -6.02 5.78
N ARG A 377 -6.24 -7.26 5.50
CA ARG A 377 -5.36 -7.61 4.37
C ARG A 377 -6.13 -8.28 3.24
N CYS A 378 -7.42 -8.49 3.44
CA CYS A 378 -8.31 -9.22 2.56
C CYS A 378 -9.69 -8.56 2.60
N VAL A 379 -10.35 -8.46 1.46
CA VAL A 379 -11.74 -8.05 1.33
C VAL A 379 -12.56 -9.23 0.84
N PHE A 380 -13.82 -9.30 1.28
CA PHE A 380 -14.74 -10.36 0.87
C PHE A 380 -15.73 -9.85 -0.15
N ILE A 381 -15.97 -10.71 -1.13
CA ILE A 381 -16.92 -10.49 -2.22
C ILE A 381 -18.18 -11.28 -1.89
N VAL A 382 -19.32 -10.62 -1.99
CA VAL A 382 -20.62 -11.19 -1.71
C VAL A 382 -21.49 -11.27 -2.95
N ASP A 383 -22.44 -12.20 -2.94
CA ASP A 383 -23.50 -12.28 -3.94
C ASP A 383 -24.64 -11.28 -3.68
N ILE A 384 -25.71 -11.39 -4.49
CA ILE A 384 -26.93 -10.56 -4.37
C ILE A 384 -27.68 -10.77 -3.04
N HIS A 385 -27.46 -11.91 -2.37
CA HIS A 385 -28.05 -12.26 -1.08
C HIS A 385 -27.10 -11.95 0.08
N LYS A 386 -26.00 -11.22 -0.14
CA LYS A 386 -24.93 -10.93 0.81
C LYS A 386 -24.17 -12.16 1.32
N LYS A 387 -24.23 -13.30 0.63
CA LYS A 387 -23.42 -14.47 1.01
C LYS A 387 -21.99 -14.31 0.53
N PRO A 388 -20.95 -14.56 1.36
CA PRO A 388 -19.56 -14.55 0.92
C PRO A 388 -19.31 -15.61 -0.15
N ILE A 389 -18.88 -15.19 -1.34
CA ILE A 389 -18.60 -16.08 -2.48
C ILE A 389 -17.14 -16.08 -2.90
N ALA A 390 -16.39 -15.04 -2.59
CA ALA A 390 -14.98 -14.95 -2.92
C ALA A 390 -14.25 -14.01 -1.96
N CYS A 391 -12.91 -14.01 -2.00
CA CYS A 391 -12.09 -13.05 -1.27
C CYS A 391 -10.87 -12.63 -2.09
N VAL A 392 -10.41 -11.39 -1.88
CA VAL A 392 -9.24 -10.84 -2.56
C VAL A 392 -8.28 -10.30 -1.50
N SER A 393 -7.09 -10.87 -1.42
CA SER A 393 -6.05 -10.44 -0.50
C SER A 393 -5.04 -9.48 -1.17
N GLN A 394 -4.34 -8.72 -0.33
CA GLN A 394 -3.21 -7.90 -0.74
C GLN A 394 -2.12 -8.73 -1.47
N SER A 395 -1.91 -9.97 -1.03
CA SER A 395 -0.96 -10.89 -1.66
C SER A 395 -1.42 -11.33 -3.06
N ASP A 396 -2.73 -11.56 -3.26
CA ASP A 396 -3.28 -11.93 -4.57
C ASP A 396 -3.05 -10.82 -5.60
N VAL A 397 -3.28 -9.57 -5.18
CA VAL A 397 -3.08 -8.37 -6.01
C VAL A 397 -1.61 -8.23 -6.42
N ILE A 398 -0.67 -8.35 -5.48
CA ILE A 398 0.77 -8.30 -5.80
C ILE A 398 1.17 -9.46 -6.71
N SER A 399 0.69 -10.67 -6.44
CA SER A 399 1.00 -11.84 -7.27
C SER A 399 0.60 -11.62 -8.73
N HIS A 400 -0.61 -11.08 -8.97
CA HIS A 400 -1.07 -10.77 -10.33
C HIS A 400 -0.21 -9.67 -10.98
N LEU A 401 0.17 -8.63 -10.22
CA LEU A 401 1.02 -7.55 -10.73
C LEU A 401 2.46 -8.01 -11.08
N VAL A 402 2.96 -9.04 -10.41
CA VAL A 402 4.33 -9.56 -10.58
C VAL A 402 4.40 -10.66 -11.64
N TYR A 403 3.47 -11.62 -11.64
CA TYR A 403 3.58 -12.84 -12.43
C TYR A 403 2.67 -12.90 -13.65
N ASP A 404 1.59 -12.12 -13.72
CA ASP A 404 0.73 -12.15 -14.90
C ASP A 404 1.31 -11.27 -16.02
N ASP A 405 1.31 -11.81 -17.24
CA ASP A 405 1.66 -11.07 -18.45
C ASP A 405 0.68 -9.91 -18.68
N THR A 406 -0.60 -10.14 -18.41
CA THR A 406 -1.68 -9.14 -18.44
C THR A 406 -2.42 -9.14 -17.10
N PRO A 407 -1.99 -8.31 -16.13
CA PRO A 407 -2.62 -8.27 -14.81
C PRO A 407 -4.12 -8.03 -14.90
N PHE A 408 -4.87 -8.71 -14.02
CA PHE A 408 -6.33 -8.55 -13.86
C PHE A 408 -7.13 -8.85 -15.14
N GLN A 409 -6.65 -9.77 -15.96
CA GLN A 409 -7.40 -10.36 -17.06
C GLN A 409 -7.45 -11.88 -16.85
N LYS A 410 -8.65 -12.46 -16.75
CA LYS A 410 -8.77 -13.92 -16.77
C LYS A 410 -8.10 -14.46 -18.03
N PRO A 411 -7.19 -15.44 -17.94
CA PRO A 411 -6.68 -16.11 -19.13
C PRO A 411 -7.90 -16.65 -19.89
N LYS A 412 -8.00 -16.31 -21.19
CA LYS A 412 -9.00 -16.93 -22.06
C LYS A 412 -8.74 -18.43 -21.98
N THR A 413 -9.63 -19.18 -21.35
CA THR A 413 -9.60 -20.63 -21.45
C THR A 413 -9.54 -20.97 -22.94
N PRO A 414 -8.54 -21.75 -23.40
CA PRO A 414 -8.58 -22.24 -24.76
C PRO A 414 -9.87 -23.06 -24.88
N SER A 415 -10.74 -22.59 -25.78
CA SER A 415 -12.02 -23.18 -26.14
C SER A 415 -11.87 -24.60 -26.67
#